data_AF-A0A1F8ZSK3-F1
#
_entry.id   AF-A0A1F8ZSK3-F1
#
_cell.length_a   1.000
_cell.length_b   1.000
_cell.length_c   1.000
_cell.angle_alpha   90.00
_cell.angle_beta   90.00
_cell.angle_gamma   90.00
#
_symmetry.space_group_name_H-M   'P 1'
#
loop_
_entity.id
_entity.type
_entity.pdbx_description
1 polymer ?
#
loop_
_entity_poly.entity_id
_entity_poly.type
_entity_poly.pdbx_seq_one_letter_code
_entity_poly.pdbx_strand_id
1 'polypeptide(L)' 'FIEELARHGYRLSPGTLYPLLHDMEKKGYLSSEKKEWKGRIRRVYTATRSGQKALRAAKNKVKELFGELFEEE' A
#
# COMPACT_ATOMS: atom_id res chain seq x y z
N PHE A 1 -10.62 0.19 -4.40
CA PHE A 1 -9.28 -0.22 -3.91
C PHE A 1 -9.08 -1.72 -4.02
N ILE A 2 -9.89 -2.58 -3.37
CA ILE A 2 -9.86 -4.04 -3.59
C ILE A 2 -10.04 -4.37 -5.08
N GLU A 3 -11.04 -3.74 -5.72
CA GLU A 3 -11.26 -3.88 -7.17
C GLU A 3 -10.08 -3.40 -8.01
N GLU A 4 -9.38 -2.36 -7.58
CA GLU A 4 -8.21 -1.83 -8.30
C GLU A 4 -7.02 -2.81 -8.19
N LEU A 5 -6.77 -3.35 -6.99
CA LEU A 5 -5.77 -4.39 -6.78
C LEU A 5 -6.09 -5.67 -7.58
N ALA A 6 -7.37 -6.05 -7.66
CA ALA A 6 -7.82 -7.17 -8.48
C ALA A 6 -7.58 -6.93 -9.98
N ARG A 7 -7.72 -5.69 -10.48
CA ARG A 7 -7.38 -5.32 -11.86
C ARG A 7 -5.89 -5.48 -12.16
N HIS A 8 -5.02 -5.27 -11.17
CA HIS A 8 -3.57 -5.54 -11.27
C HIS A 8 -3.21 -7.01 -10.98
N GLY A 9 -4.19 -7.92 -10.95
CA GLY A 9 -3.98 -9.36 -10.78
C GLY A 9 -3.87 -9.83 -9.33
N TYR A 10 -3.95 -8.92 -8.34
CA TYR A 10 -3.85 -9.29 -6.93
C TYR A 10 -5.20 -9.74 -6.38
N ARG A 11 -5.30 -11.03 -5.99
CA ARG A 11 -6.46 -11.56 -5.26
C ARG A 11 -6.28 -11.38 -3.75
N LEU A 12 -6.54 -10.17 -3.27
CA LEU A 12 -6.48 -9.86 -1.83
C LEU A 12 -7.87 -9.93 -1.21
N SER A 13 -8.03 -10.77 -0.19
CA SER A 13 -9.25 -10.80 0.61
C SER A 13 -9.30 -9.59 1.57
N PRO A 14 -10.49 -9.17 2.04
CA PRO A 14 -10.59 -8.21 3.13
C PRO A 14 -9.77 -8.62 4.37
N GLY A 15 -9.72 -9.93 4.66
CA GLY A 15 -8.95 -10.49 5.77
C GLY A 15 -7.43 -10.38 5.61
N THR A 16 -6.93 -10.12 4.39
CA THR A 16 -5.50 -9.85 4.13
C THR A 16 -5.24 -8.35 4.04
N LEU A 17 -6.16 -7.61 3.42
CA LEU A 17 -5.96 -6.20 3.13
C LEU A 17 -6.00 -5.33 4.39
N TYR A 18 -6.99 -5.54 5.27
CA TYR A 18 -7.15 -4.70 6.44
C TYR A 18 -6.02 -4.88 7.46
N PRO A 19 -5.53 -6.11 7.76
CA PRO A 19 -4.33 -6.26 8.58
C PRO A 19 -3.11 -5.56 7.99
N LEU A 20 -2.88 -5.67 6.67
CA LEU A 20 -1.76 -4.99 6.01
C LEU A 20 -1.82 -3.46 6.18
N LEU A 21 -3.01 -2.86 5.96
CA LEU A 21 -3.20 -1.42 6.16
C LEU A 21 -2.97 -1.01 7.62
N HIS A 22 -3.42 -1.84 8.57
CA HIS A 22 -3.20 -1.61 9.99
C HIS A 22 -1.71 -1.67 10.38
N ASP A 23 -0.98 -2.65 9.85
CA ASP A 23 0.46 -2.78 10.07
C ASP A 23 1.24 -1.61 9.47
N MET A 24 0.85 -1.15 8.29
CA MET A 24 1.45 0.03 7.66
C MET A 24 1.19 1.32 8.46
N GLU A 25 0.01 1.46 9.05
CA GLU A 25 -0.31 2.55 9.97
C GLU A 25 0.51 2.45 11.26
N LYS A 26 0.61 1.27 11.87
CA LYS A 26 1.43 1.02 13.07
C LYS A 26 2.91 1.33 12.85
N LYS A 27 3.43 1.04 11.66
CA LYS A 27 4.80 1.39 11.23
C LYS A 27 4.96 2.88 10.88
N GLY A 28 3.88 3.66 10.93
CA GLY A 28 3.87 5.10 10.65
C GLY A 28 3.94 5.45 9.16
N TYR A 29 3.76 4.48 8.25
CA TYR A 29 3.76 4.74 6.81
C TYR A 29 2.42 5.27 6.31
N LEU A 30 1.33 4.92 6.99
CA LEU A 30 0.00 5.46 6.76
C LEU A 30 -0.49 6.20 8.01
N SER A 31 -1.36 7.18 7.80
CA SER A 31 -2.27 7.69 8.81
C SER A 31 -3.69 7.35 8.40
N SER A 32 -4.62 7.29 9.35
CA SER A 32 -6.04 7.11 9.03
C SER A 32 -6.95 8.10 9.72
N GLU A 33 -8.04 8.45 9.04
CA GLU A 33 -9.07 9.35 9.53
C GLU A 33 -10.45 8.74 9.30
N LYS A 34 -11.37 8.94 10.25
CA LYS A 34 -12.79 8.63 10.05
C LYS A 34 -13.44 9.79 9.31
N LYS A 35 -14.02 9.52 8.14
CA LYS A 35 -14.76 10.50 7.34
C LYS A 35 -16.17 10.03 7.12
N GLU A 36 -17.13 10.93 7.30
CA GLU A 36 -18.50 10.65 6.90
C GLU A 36 -18.62 10.74 5.39
N TRP A 37 -19.27 9.75 4.79
CA TRP A 37 -19.56 9.72 3.38
C TRP A 37 -20.96 9.15 3.17
N LYS A 38 -21.87 10.01 2.71
CA LYS A 38 -23.28 9.66 2.46
C LYS A 38 -23.94 8.97 3.67
N GLY A 39 -23.81 9.57 4.86
CA GLY A 39 -24.40 9.04 6.10
C GLY A 39 -23.70 7.79 6.66
N ARG A 40 -22.54 7.40 6.12
CA ARG A 40 -21.75 6.26 6.62
C ARG A 40 -20.34 6.69 6.98
N ILE A 41 -19.86 6.25 8.14
CA ILE A 41 -18.47 6.50 8.55
C ILE A 41 -17.55 5.53 7.80
N ARG A 42 -16.55 6.07 7.12
CA ARG A 42 -15.49 5.32 6.43
C ARG A 42 -14.14 5.69 7.02
N ARG A 43 -13.26 4.71 7.19
CA ARG A 43 -11.85 4.97 7.49
C ARG A 43 -11.10 5.20 6.18
N VAL A 44 -10.42 6.33 6.07
CA VAL A 44 -9.60 6.71 4.92
C VAL A 44 -8.15 6.67 5.36
N TYR A 45 -7.30 5.96 4.60
CA TYR A 45 -5.87 5.88 4.84
C TYR A 45 -5.11 6.78 3.87
N THR A 46 -4.10 7.50 4.38
CA THR A 46 -3.28 8.43 3.60
C THR A 46 -1.81 8.15 3.90
N ALA A 47 -0.96 8.19 2.86
CA ALA A 47 0.48 8.04 3.04
C ALA A 47 1.07 9.22 3.81
N THR A 48 1.85 8.93 4.85
CA THR A 48 2.61 9.94 5.61
C THR A 48 3.89 10.32 4.87
N ARG A 49 4.61 11.33 5.38
CA ARG A 49 5.94 11.69 4.84
C ARG A 49 6.94 10.52 4.89
N SER A 50 6.96 9.76 6.00
CA SER A 50 7.79 8.56 6.13
C SER A 50 7.33 7.46 5.18
N GLY A 51 6.01 7.28 5.00
CA GLY A 51 5.45 6.34 4.02
C GLY A 51 5.86 6.67 2.58
N GLN A 52 5.84 7.94 2.19
CA GLN A 52 6.30 8.37 0.87
C GLN A 52 7.82 8.15 0.69
N LYS A 53 8.63 8.36 1.73
CA LYS A 53 10.06 8.04 1.70
C LYS A 53 10.29 6.53 1.55
N ALA A 54 9.57 5.71 2.31
CA ALA A 54 9.64 4.27 2.24
C ALA A 54 9.23 3.75 0.85
N LEU A 55 8.17 4.32 0.25
CA LEU A 55 7.73 3.98 -1.10
C LEU A 55 8.82 4.27 -2.15
N ARG A 56 9.49 5.43 -2.07
CA ARG A 56 10.60 5.75 -2.98
C ARG A 56 11.75 4.76 -2.85
N ALA A 57 12.14 4.43 -1.62
CA ALA A 57 13.19 3.45 -1.37
C ALA A 57 12.80 2.05 -1.90
N ALA A 58 11.56 1.62 -1.66
CA ALA A 58 11.05 0.34 -2.16
C ALA A 58 11.06 0.27 -3.70
N LYS A 59 10.64 1.35 -4.38
CA LYS A 59 10.68 1.43 -5.85
C LYS A 59 12.10 1.30 -6.39
N ASN A 60 13.07 1.97 -5.77
CA ASN A 60 14.47 1.83 -6.16
C ASN A 60 14.95 0.39 -5.98
N LYS A 61 14.62 -0.24 -4.85
CA LYS A 61 15.05 -1.62 -4.60
C LYS A 61 14.45 -2.63 -5.56
N VAL A 62 13.18 -2.45 -5.93
CA VAL A 62 12.52 -3.27 -6.95
C VAL A 62 13.20 -3.08 -8.31
N LYS A 63 13.56 -1.83 -8.67
CA LYS A 63 14.29 -1.56 -9.92
C LYS A 63 15.66 -2.25 -9.95
N GLU A 64 16.43 -2.18 -8.87
CA GLU A 64 17.71 -2.88 -8.74
C GLU A 64 17.53 -4.39 -8.92
N LEU A 65 16.57 -4.99 -8.21
CA LEU A 65 16.29 -6.42 -8.28
C LEU A 65 15.93 -6.87 -9.71
N PHE A 66 15.07 -6.11 -10.41
CA PHE A 66 14.77 -6.41 -11.80
C PHE A 66 15.98 -6.23 -12.72
N GLY A 67 16.85 -5.25 -12.47
CA GLY A 67 18.11 -5.10 -13.19
C GLY A 67 18.98 -6.35 -13.06
N GLU A 68 19.22 -6.80 -11.83
CA GLU A 68 20.01 -8.01 -11.53
C GLU A 68 19.42 -9.27 -12.20
N LEU A 69 18.09 -9.42 -12.22
CA LEU A 69 17.41 -10.58 -12.82
C LEU A 69 17.50 -10.66 -14.35
N PHE A 70 17.77 -9.54 -15.03
CA PHE A 70 17.80 -9.46 -16.49
C PHE A 70 19.20 -9.09 -17.05
N GLU A 71 20.22 -8.93 -16.19
CA GLU A 71 21.62 -8.67 -16.58
C GLU A 71 22.41 -9.95 -16.89
N GLU A 72 21.82 -11.16 -16.76
CA GLU A 72 22.42 -12.45 -17.14
C GLU A 72 21.92 -13.03 -18.49
N GLU A 73 21.46 -12.17 -19.42
CA GLU A 73 21.32 -12.52 -20.86
C GLU A 73 22.36 -11.80 -21.74
#